data_AF-A0A4U6SVW5-F1
#
_entry.id   AF-A0A4U6SVW5-F1
#
_cell.length_a   1.000
_cell.length_b   1.000
_cell.length_c   1.000
_cell.angle_alpha   90.00
_cell.angle_beta   90.00
_cell.angle_gamma   90.00
#
_symmetry.space_group_name_H-M   'P 1'
#
loop_
_entity.id
_entity.type
_entity.pdbx_description
1 polymer ?
#
loop_
_entity_poly.entity_id
_entity_poly.type
_entity_poly.pdbx_seq_one_letter_code
_entity_poly.pdbx_strand_id
1 'polypeptide(L)'
;MASPYAGGVQSPSPAAAAAVQQQQQNHSLAFRVMRLSRPSLQPDPTALLRFDPRDVFLPEDALTGPDPSAAAEFLHGLLHPPDSTAAVPGDFTFRDRFFLRDHADALALPGLLVLPQSFGAIYLGETFCSYISINNSSSFEARDVVIKAEIQTERQRILLLDTSKSPVESIRSGGRYDFIVEHDVKELGAHTLVCTALYNDADGERKYLPQFFKFSVSNPLSVRTKVRTIKDITYLEACIENHTKSNLYMDQVDFEPAQQWKATRLEADEHPSAVKSEIGDLCKQPILIRAGGGIYNYLYQLRSSSDEAAQPKSELSSTLGKFQITWRTNLGEPGRLQTQNIHSTPTASKDVDLRAVKVPPIIYAERPFMVNLCLTNQTDKTVGPFEVFLAPSMTGEESAVLVNGLQKLILPLVEAFESIKFDLSMVATQLGVQKISGITMYAVQEKKYYEPLSDIEIFVDAE
;
A
#
# COMPACT_ATOMS: atom_id res chain seq x y z
N MET A 1 23.73 -28.77 -20.19
CA MET A 1 22.65 -28.79 -19.18
C MET A 1 21.86 -27.51 -19.33
N ALA A 2 20.66 -27.59 -19.93
CA ALA A 2 19.80 -26.45 -20.19
C ALA A 2 18.47 -26.65 -19.42
N SER A 3 17.98 -25.56 -18.83
CA SER A 3 16.86 -25.50 -17.89
C SER A 3 15.49 -25.67 -18.58
N PRO A 4 14.51 -26.42 -18.03
CA PRO A 4 13.23 -26.67 -18.69
C PRO A 4 12.08 -25.92 -18.02
N TYR A 5 11.84 -24.64 -18.34
CA TYR A 5 10.54 -23.99 -18.07
C TYR A 5 10.36 -22.79 -19.01
N ALA A 6 9.90 -23.07 -20.23
CA ALA A 6 9.31 -22.09 -21.13
C ALA A 6 7.92 -22.59 -21.53
N GLY A 7 6.93 -22.33 -20.68
CA GLY A 7 5.53 -22.61 -20.97
C GLY A 7 4.98 -21.54 -21.90
N GLY A 8 5.04 -21.78 -23.21
CA GLY A 8 4.38 -20.95 -24.21
C GLY A 8 2.87 -21.06 -24.09
N VAL A 9 2.18 -19.91 -24.09
CA VAL A 9 0.72 -19.84 -24.24
C VAL A 9 0.38 -20.37 -25.64
N GLN A 10 -0.03 -21.64 -25.73
CA GLN A 10 -0.56 -22.19 -26.96
C GLN A 10 -1.90 -21.53 -27.27
N SER A 11 -1.96 -20.79 -28.38
CA SER A 11 -3.22 -20.46 -29.03
C SER A 11 -4.03 -21.74 -29.28
N PRO A 12 -5.37 -21.74 -29.08
CA PRO A 12 -6.16 -22.95 -29.24
C PRO A 12 -5.98 -23.52 -30.65
N SER A 13 -5.83 -24.85 -30.73
CA SER A 13 -5.75 -25.58 -32.00
C SER A 13 -6.94 -25.22 -32.90
N PRO A 14 -6.75 -25.05 -34.22
CA PRO A 14 -7.83 -24.77 -35.16
C PRO A 14 -8.96 -25.81 -35.11
N ALA A 15 -8.68 -27.05 -34.67
CA ALA A 15 -9.70 -28.08 -34.44
C ALA A 15 -10.59 -27.80 -33.21
N ALA A 16 -10.04 -27.21 -32.14
CA ALA A 16 -10.81 -26.80 -30.96
C ALA A 16 -11.66 -25.56 -31.25
N ALA A 17 -11.14 -24.62 -32.05
CA ALA A 17 -11.90 -23.47 -32.53
C ALA A 17 -13.04 -23.90 -33.48
N ALA A 18 -12.80 -24.88 -34.36
CA ALA A 18 -13.81 -25.45 -35.24
C ALA A 18 -14.90 -26.24 -34.49
N ALA A 19 -14.56 -26.96 -33.42
CA ALA A 19 -15.53 -27.65 -32.57
C ALA A 19 -16.43 -26.67 -31.79
N VAL A 20 -15.87 -25.57 -31.28
CA VAL A 20 -16.64 -24.49 -30.64
C VAL A 20 -17.55 -23.78 -31.66
N GLN A 21 -17.09 -23.55 -32.89
CA GLN A 21 -17.90 -22.99 -33.97
C GLN A 21 -19.02 -23.95 -34.43
N GLN A 22 -18.77 -25.26 -34.49
CA GLN A 22 -19.78 -26.26 -34.83
C GLN A 22 -20.87 -26.41 -33.74
N GLN A 23 -20.52 -26.29 -32.45
CA GLN A 23 -21.51 -26.24 -31.37
C GLN A 23 -22.34 -24.95 -31.40
N GLN A 24 -21.74 -23.81 -31.73
CA GLN A 24 -22.46 -22.54 -31.87
C GLN A 24 -23.44 -22.52 -33.05
N GLN A 25 -23.19 -23.29 -34.11
CA GLN A 25 -24.10 -23.42 -35.26
C GLN A 25 -25.44 -24.13 -34.96
N ASN A 26 -25.57 -24.81 -33.81
CA ASN A 26 -26.75 -25.61 -33.48
C ASN A 26 -27.78 -24.88 -32.59
N HIS A 27 -27.50 -23.62 -32.23
CA HIS A 27 -28.34 -22.81 -31.35
C HIS A 27 -28.88 -21.57 -32.07
N SER A 28 -30.18 -21.31 -31.88
CA SER A 28 -30.87 -20.14 -32.42
C SER A 28 -30.49 -18.84 -31.71
N LEU A 29 -30.07 -18.96 -30.45
CA LEU A 29 -29.63 -17.86 -29.60
C LEU A 29 -28.11 -17.82 -29.45
N ALA A 30 -27.55 -16.63 -29.27
CA ALA A 30 -26.14 -16.43 -28.95
C ALA A 30 -25.95 -15.25 -27.98
N PHE A 31 -25.08 -15.41 -26.99
CA PHE A 31 -24.70 -14.32 -26.09
C PHE A 31 -23.58 -13.48 -26.70
N ARG A 32 -23.74 -12.17 -26.61
CA ARG A 32 -22.71 -11.16 -26.84
C ARG A 32 -22.50 -10.41 -25.54
N VAL A 33 -21.26 -10.32 -25.12
CA VAL A 33 -20.88 -9.70 -23.84
C VAL A 33 -19.92 -8.57 -24.13
N MET A 34 -20.21 -7.42 -23.55
CA MET A 34 -19.35 -6.24 -23.58
C MET A 34 -19.12 -5.80 -22.14
N ARG A 35 -17.85 -5.71 -21.73
CA ARG A 35 -17.53 -5.04 -20.47
C ARG A 35 -17.85 -3.56 -20.63
N LEU A 36 -18.67 -3.03 -19.74
CA LEU A 36 -18.86 -1.60 -19.59
C LEU A 36 -17.74 -1.07 -18.70
N SER A 37 -16.63 -0.70 -19.33
CA SER A 37 -15.61 0.12 -18.68
C SER A 37 -15.91 1.57 -19.00
N ARG A 38 -15.64 2.50 -18.06
CA ARG A 38 -15.75 3.91 -18.40
C ARG A 38 -14.73 4.22 -19.50
N PRO A 39 -15.11 5.00 -20.52
CA PRO A 39 -14.32 5.15 -21.73
C PRO A 39 -12.98 5.81 -21.41
N SER A 40 -11.84 5.14 -21.61
CA SER A 40 -10.55 5.74 -21.26
C SER A 40 -10.19 6.84 -22.26
N LEU A 41 -9.75 7.98 -21.75
CA LEU A 41 -9.04 8.97 -22.56
C LEU A 41 -7.67 8.37 -22.87
N GLN A 42 -7.40 8.09 -24.15
CA GLN A 42 -6.03 7.83 -24.57
C GLN A 42 -5.37 9.20 -24.73
N PRO A 43 -4.46 9.61 -23.83
CA PRO A 43 -3.71 10.83 -24.05
C PRO A 43 -2.90 10.62 -25.33
N ASP A 44 -3.16 11.42 -26.35
CA ASP A 44 -2.29 11.49 -27.51
C ASP A 44 -1.07 12.34 -27.11
N PRO A 45 0.12 11.75 -26.92
CA PRO A 45 1.31 12.51 -26.57
C PRO A 45 1.68 13.57 -27.61
N THR A 46 1.18 13.44 -28.85
CA THR A 46 1.38 14.40 -29.94
C THR A 46 0.33 15.51 -29.97
N ALA A 47 -0.85 15.32 -29.35
CA ALA A 47 -1.93 16.30 -29.29
C ALA A 47 -2.15 16.88 -27.88
N LEU A 48 -1.24 16.63 -26.93
CA LEU A 48 -1.18 17.39 -25.68
C LEU A 48 -1.17 18.88 -26.03
N LEU A 49 -2.23 19.60 -25.71
CA LEU A 49 -2.19 21.06 -25.70
C LEU A 49 -1.26 21.45 -24.55
N ARG A 50 -0.01 21.74 -24.90
CA ARG A 50 1.07 22.08 -23.97
C ARG A 50 0.96 23.56 -23.62
N PHE A 51 0.00 23.89 -22.78
CA PHE A 51 -0.01 25.20 -22.15
C PHE A 51 0.82 25.09 -20.88
N ASP A 52 1.89 25.91 -20.78
CA ASP A 52 2.48 26.16 -19.48
C ASP A 52 1.36 26.80 -18.64
N PRO A 53 1.02 26.32 -17.44
CA PRO A 53 -0.11 26.88 -16.69
C PRO A 53 0.04 28.39 -16.44
N ARG A 54 1.27 28.90 -16.55
CA ARG A 54 1.62 30.32 -16.61
C ARG A 54 0.88 31.09 -17.69
N ASP A 55 0.70 30.52 -18.87
CA ASP A 55 0.04 31.16 -20.01
C ASP A 55 -1.49 31.21 -19.85
N VAL A 56 -2.06 30.42 -18.92
CA VAL A 56 -3.49 30.39 -18.61
C VAL A 56 -3.82 31.27 -17.41
N PHE A 57 -2.93 31.31 -16.41
CA PHE A 57 -3.20 31.96 -15.13
C PHE A 57 -2.52 33.32 -14.97
N LEU A 58 -1.51 33.68 -15.77
CA LEU A 58 -0.90 35.01 -15.73
C LEU A 58 -1.51 35.95 -16.79
N PRO A 59 -1.81 37.20 -16.43
CA PRO A 59 -2.08 38.26 -17.41
C PRO A 59 -0.87 38.48 -18.32
N GLU A 60 -1.09 38.81 -19.61
CA GLU A 60 0.02 39.11 -20.56
C GLU A 60 1.00 40.15 -20.01
N ASP A 61 0.49 41.16 -19.31
CA ASP A 61 1.28 42.23 -18.70
C ASP A 61 2.27 41.72 -17.63
N ALA A 62 1.96 40.62 -16.94
CA ALA A 62 2.82 40.00 -15.94
C ALA A 62 3.96 39.18 -16.56
N LEU A 63 3.78 38.71 -17.80
CA LEU A 63 4.81 37.99 -18.57
C LEU A 63 5.79 38.94 -19.27
N THR A 64 5.38 40.18 -19.54
CA THR A 64 6.20 41.22 -20.19
C THR A 64 6.70 42.30 -19.24
N GLY A 65 6.28 42.26 -17.97
CA GLY A 65 6.68 43.22 -16.95
C GLY A 65 8.17 43.14 -16.62
N PRO A 66 8.77 44.24 -16.11
CA PRO A 66 10.19 44.29 -15.77
C PRO A 66 10.57 43.44 -14.55
N ASP A 67 9.57 42.92 -13.80
CA ASP A 67 9.78 42.11 -12.60
C ASP A 67 9.21 40.68 -12.76
N PRO A 68 10.01 39.73 -13.26
CA PRO A 68 9.59 38.34 -13.44
C PRO A 68 9.38 37.58 -12.12
N SER A 69 9.74 38.17 -10.97
CA SER A 69 9.63 37.50 -9.66
C SER A 69 8.19 37.39 -9.16
N ALA A 70 7.36 38.42 -9.37
CA ALA A 70 5.95 38.43 -8.96
C ALA A 70 5.11 37.37 -9.70
N ALA A 71 5.39 37.17 -10.99
CA ALA A 71 4.80 36.10 -11.78
C ALA A 71 5.22 34.72 -11.26
N ALA A 72 6.51 34.54 -10.96
CA ALA A 72 7.03 33.29 -10.40
C ALA A 72 6.42 32.96 -9.02
N GLU A 73 6.26 33.95 -8.13
CA GLU A 73 5.61 33.75 -6.82
C GLU A 73 4.13 33.36 -6.95
N PHE A 74 3.38 34.02 -7.85
CA PHE A 74 1.97 33.68 -8.10
C PHE A 74 1.78 32.24 -8.59
N LEU A 75 2.67 31.77 -9.46
CA LEU A 75 2.65 30.42 -10.00
C LEU A 75 3.14 29.36 -9.02
N HIS A 76 4.14 29.71 -8.21
CA HIS A 76 4.64 28.86 -7.13
C HIS A 76 3.59 28.65 -6.03
N GLY A 77 2.57 29.52 -5.96
CA GLY A 77 1.39 29.34 -5.10
C GLY A 77 0.23 28.53 -5.74
N LEU A 78 0.24 28.34 -7.07
CA LEU A 78 -0.81 27.64 -7.84
C LEU A 78 -0.39 26.24 -8.30
N LEU A 79 0.90 26.01 -8.52
CA LEU A 79 1.46 24.75 -9.03
C LEU A 79 2.45 24.18 -8.02
N HIS A 80 2.59 22.86 -7.99
CA HIS A 80 3.59 22.18 -7.15
C HIS A 80 5.00 22.76 -7.39
N PRO A 81 5.82 22.96 -6.35
CA PRO A 81 7.23 23.25 -6.56
C PRO A 81 7.85 22.09 -7.35
N PRO A 82 8.61 22.37 -8.42
CA PRO A 82 9.34 21.31 -9.09
C PRO A 82 10.31 20.70 -8.08
N ASP A 83 10.46 19.37 -8.09
CA ASP A 83 11.53 18.68 -7.37
C ASP A 83 12.86 19.45 -7.57
N SER A 84 13.56 19.76 -6.48
CA SER A 84 14.80 20.56 -6.54
C SER A 84 15.92 19.91 -7.37
N THR A 85 15.79 18.62 -7.72
CA THR A 85 16.68 17.89 -8.62
C THR A 85 16.34 18.06 -10.11
N ALA A 86 15.16 18.60 -10.43
CA ALA A 86 14.71 18.91 -11.79
C ALA A 86 14.90 20.40 -12.16
N ALA A 87 15.36 21.23 -11.22
CA ALA A 87 15.66 22.63 -11.45
C ALA A 87 17.02 22.79 -12.15
N VAL A 88 17.05 22.66 -13.48
CA VAL A 88 18.14 23.24 -14.26
C VAL A 88 17.93 24.75 -14.33
N PRO A 89 18.88 25.59 -13.86
CA PRO A 89 18.80 27.03 -14.06
C PRO A 89 18.94 27.29 -15.57
N GLY A 90 17.86 27.70 -16.22
CA GLY A 90 17.80 27.83 -17.68
C GLY A 90 16.87 28.96 -18.11
N ASP A 91 17.39 29.80 -18.99
CA ASP A 91 16.83 31.02 -19.56
C ASP A 91 15.33 30.99 -19.89
N PHE A 92 14.64 32.10 -19.57
CA PHE A 92 13.23 32.43 -19.88
C PHE A 92 12.92 32.58 -21.39
N THR A 93 13.72 31.96 -22.26
CA THR A 93 13.53 32.07 -23.71
C THR A 93 12.25 31.33 -24.12
N PHE A 94 11.53 31.90 -25.09
CA PHE A 94 10.28 31.36 -25.66
C PHE A 94 10.41 29.93 -26.23
N ARG A 95 11.64 29.41 -26.33
CA ARG A 95 12.02 28.23 -27.11
C ARG A 95 11.82 26.90 -26.37
N ASP A 96 11.68 26.91 -25.04
CA ASP A 96 11.49 25.67 -24.27
C ASP A 96 10.17 25.63 -23.49
N ARG A 97 9.31 26.66 -23.63
CA ARG A 97 8.04 26.80 -22.89
C ARG A 97 6.92 25.87 -23.35
N PHE A 98 7.07 25.26 -24.52
CA PHE A 98 6.14 24.28 -25.09
C PHE A 98 6.56 22.84 -24.77
N PHE A 99 7.46 22.62 -23.82
CA PHE A 99 7.77 21.29 -23.30
C PHE A 99 7.21 21.15 -21.88
N LEU A 100 6.22 20.27 -21.73
CA LEU A 100 5.74 19.83 -20.41
C LEU A 100 6.91 19.15 -19.68
N ARG A 101 7.19 19.60 -18.46
CA ARG A 101 8.24 19.04 -17.59
C ARG A 101 7.82 17.69 -17.01
N ASP A 102 6.53 17.54 -16.70
CA ASP A 102 5.89 16.29 -16.29
C ASP A 102 4.64 16.01 -17.15
N HIS A 103 4.46 14.76 -17.57
CA HIS A 103 3.27 14.32 -18.29
C HIS A 103 2.01 14.33 -17.41
N ALA A 104 2.15 14.31 -16.08
CA ALA A 104 1.06 14.46 -15.14
C ALA A 104 0.47 15.89 -15.11
N ASP A 105 1.26 16.90 -15.50
CA ASP A 105 0.85 18.30 -15.56
C ASP A 105 0.13 18.65 -16.88
N ALA A 106 0.07 17.69 -17.80
CA ALA A 106 -0.58 17.88 -19.07
C ALA A 106 -2.11 17.95 -18.87
N LEU A 107 -2.69 19.13 -19.10
CA LEU A 107 -4.14 19.28 -19.33
C LEU A 107 -4.48 18.73 -20.72
N ALA A 108 -4.37 17.41 -20.86
CA ALA A 108 -4.60 16.69 -22.11
C ALA A 108 -6.09 16.69 -22.48
N LEU A 109 -6.55 17.71 -23.20
CA LEU A 109 -7.82 17.68 -23.93
C LEU A 109 -7.54 17.92 -25.42
N PRO A 110 -7.21 16.84 -26.14
CA PRO A 110 -8.17 16.35 -27.11
C PRO A 110 -8.29 14.83 -26.97
N GLY A 111 -9.20 14.40 -26.11
CA GLY A 111 -9.44 12.97 -25.87
C GLY A 111 -10.30 12.36 -26.95
N LEU A 112 -9.71 11.55 -27.83
CA LEU A 112 -10.48 10.49 -28.46
C LEU A 112 -10.91 9.52 -27.36
N LEU A 113 -12.21 9.43 -27.11
CA LEU A 113 -12.77 8.41 -26.23
C LEU A 113 -12.56 7.05 -26.90
N VAL A 114 -11.68 6.25 -26.34
CA VAL A 114 -11.44 4.89 -26.83
C VAL A 114 -12.20 3.92 -25.95
N LEU A 115 -13.12 3.19 -26.57
CA LEU A 115 -13.71 2.00 -25.96
C LEU A 115 -12.65 0.89 -26.01
N PRO A 116 -12.24 0.31 -24.87
CA PRO A 116 -11.27 -0.77 -24.89
C PRO A 116 -11.80 -1.96 -25.69
N GLN A 117 -11.00 -2.45 -26.64
CA GLN A 117 -11.37 -3.52 -27.59
C GLN A 117 -11.45 -4.92 -26.95
N SER A 118 -11.19 -5.05 -25.64
CA SER A 118 -11.20 -6.31 -24.89
C SER A 118 -11.69 -6.08 -23.46
N PHE A 119 -11.86 -7.15 -22.67
CA PHE A 119 -12.20 -7.05 -21.25
C PHE A 119 -11.23 -6.18 -20.44
N GLY A 120 -10.06 -5.81 -20.97
CA GLY A 120 -9.10 -4.94 -20.30
C GLY A 120 -8.48 -5.60 -19.07
N ALA A 121 -7.69 -4.84 -18.32
CA ALA A 121 -7.25 -5.27 -16.99
C ALA A 121 -8.43 -5.08 -16.01
N ILE A 122 -8.70 -6.09 -15.20
CA ILE A 122 -9.66 -6.02 -14.09
C ILE A 122 -8.85 -6.17 -12.82
N TYR A 123 -9.05 -5.26 -11.88
CA TYR A 123 -8.33 -5.28 -10.62
C TYR A 123 -9.26 -5.64 -9.46
N LEU A 124 -8.68 -6.27 -8.43
CA LEU A 124 -9.36 -6.54 -7.18
C LEU A 124 -9.91 -5.23 -6.58
N GLY A 125 -11.14 -5.24 -6.10
CA GLY A 125 -11.76 -4.07 -5.48
C GLY A 125 -12.48 -3.13 -6.43
N GLU A 126 -12.36 -3.34 -7.74
CA GLU A 126 -13.19 -2.68 -8.74
C GLU A 126 -14.57 -3.35 -8.87
N THR A 127 -15.51 -2.65 -9.50
CA THR A 127 -16.80 -3.22 -9.90
C THR A 127 -16.72 -3.68 -11.36
N PHE A 128 -16.89 -4.98 -11.59
CA PHE A 128 -17.12 -5.53 -12.92
C PHE A 128 -18.52 -5.17 -13.38
N CYS A 129 -18.63 -4.38 -14.45
CA CYS A 129 -19.91 -4.03 -15.07
C CYS A 129 -19.92 -4.57 -16.50
N SER A 130 -20.99 -5.25 -16.90
CA SER A 130 -21.09 -5.83 -18.25
C SER A 130 -22.49 -5.75 -18.82
N TYR A 131 -22.55 -5.31 -20.08
CA TYR A 131 -23.72 -5.39 -20.94
C TYR A 131 -23.74 -6.76 -21.62
N ILE A 132 -24.85 -7.47 -21.47
CA ILE A 132 -25.07 -8.81 -22.01
C ILE A 132 -26.28 -8.75 -22.93
N SER A 133 -26.09 -9.20 -24.16
CA SER A 133 -27.11 -9.23 -25.20
C SER A 133 -27.28 -10.66 -25.71
N ILE A 134 -28.52 -11.16 -25.64
CA ILE A 134 -28.89 -12.44 -26.24
C ILE A 134 -29.52 -12.14 -27.58
N ASN A 135 -28.90 -12.57 -28.66
CA ASN A 135 -29.37 -12.30 -30.00
C ASN A 135 -29.96 -13.58 -30.60
N ASN A 136 -31.11 -13.45 -31.25
CA ASN A 136 -31.69 -14.52 -32.05
C ASN A 136 -31.36 -14.28 -33.52
N SER A 137 -30.34 -14.98 -34.03
CA SER A 137 -29.95 -14.93 -35.44
C SER A 137 -30.61 -16.02 -36.30
N SER A 138 -31.53 -16.79 -35.73
CA SER A 138 -32.29 -17.79 -36.49
C SER A 138 -33.47 -17.15 -37.24
N SER A 139 -34.06 -17.92 -38.16
CA SER A 139 -35.29 -17.56 -38.86
C SER A 139 -36.57 -17.77 -38.03
N PHE A 140 -36.46 -18.26 -36.80
CA PHE A 140 -37.59 -18.65 -35.96
C PHE A 140 -37.61 -17.87 -34.64
N GLU A 141 -38.78 -17.82 -34.00
CA GLU A 141 -38.96 -17.20 -32.70
C GLU A 141 -38.58 -18.19 -31.58
N ALA A 142 -37.68 -17.79 -30.69
CA ALA A 142 -37.38 -18.56 -29.49
C ALA A 142 -38.37 -18.18 -28.38
N ARG A 143 -38.95 -19.18 -27.69
CA ARG A 143 -39.99 -18.96 -26.67
C ARG A 143 -39.56 -19.47 -25.30
N ASP A 144 -40.22 -18.95 -24.26
CA ASP A 144 -40.01 -19.33 -22.86
C ASP A 144 -38.53 -19.27 -22.44
N VAL A 145 -37.87 -18.18 -22.79
CA VAL A 145 -36.42 -18.03 -22.63
C VAL A 145 -36.07 -17.72 -21.18
N VAL A 146 -35.53 -18.71 -20.48
CA VAL A 146 -34.96 -18.57 -19.13
C VAL A 146 -33.47 -18.27 -19.25
N ILE A 147 -33.04 -17.20 -18.62
CA ILE A 147 -31.70 -16.64 -18.70
C ILE A 147 -31.08 -16.69 -17.31
N LYS A 148 -29.83 -17.17 -17.25
CA LYS A 148 -29.03 -17.18 -16.04
C LYS A 148 -27.65 -16.61 -16.33
N ALA A 149 -27.18 -15.68 -15.50
CA ALA A 149 -25.83 -15.12 -15.59
C ALA A 149 -25.13 -15.28 -14.24
N GLU A 150 -23.94 -15.86 -14.24
CA GLU A 150 -23.20 -16.21 -13.04
C GLU A 150 -21.70 -15.94 -13.23
N ILE A 151 -21.01 -15.43 -12.21
CA ILE A 151 -19.55 -15.41 -12.18
C ILE A 151 -19.07 -16.63 -11.42
N GLN A 152 -18.26 -17.45 -12.09
CA GLN A 152 -17.56 -18.57 -11.49
C GLN A 152 -16.13 -18.18 -11.18
N THR A 153 -15.75 -18.26 -9.92
CA THR A 153 -14.38 -18.14 -9.42
C THR A 153 -13.83 -19.51 -9.04
N GLU A 154 -12.59 -19.58 -8.58
CA GLU A 154 -12.02 -20.83 -8.04
C GLU A 154 -12.72 -21.31 -6.76
N ARG A 155 -13.31 -20.38 -5.98
CA ARG A 155 -13.90 -20.67 -4.67
C ARG A 155 -15.40 -20.84 -4.72
N GLN A 156 -16.08 -20.11 -5.60
CA GLN A 156 -17.54 -20.02 -5.57
C GLN A 156 -18.16 -19.68 -6.93
N ARG A 157 -19.48 -19.83 -7.00
CA ARG A 157 -20.30 -19.40 -8.14
C ARG A 157 -21.32 -18.37 -7.64
N ILE A 158 -21.24 -17.18 -8.21
CA ILE A 158 -21.97 -15.98 -7.78
C ILE A 158 -23.06 -15.72 -8.80
N LEU A 159 -24.33 -15.78 -8.37
CA LEU A 159 -25.48 -15.52 -9.22
C LEU A 159 -25.67 -14.01 -9.43
N LEU A 160 -25.70 -13.57 -10.68
CA LEU A 160 -25.93 -12.16 -11.05
C LEU A 160 -27.34 -11.92 -11.57
N LEU A 161 -27.87 -12.85 -12.36
CA LEU A 161 -29.23 -12.80 -12.90
C LEU A 161 -29.81 -14.20 -12.99
N ASP A 162 -31.11 -14.33 -12.68
CA ASP A 162 -31.90 -15.54 -12.93
C ASP A 162 -33.35 -15.14 -13.27
N THR A 163 -33.78 -15.44 -14.50
CA THR A 163 -35.14 -15.17 -14.97
C THR A 163 -36.06 -16.39 -14.90
N SER A 164 -35.68 -17.47 -14.20
CA SER A 164 -36.50 -18.69 -14.09
C SER A 164 -37.90 -18.45 -13.51
N LYS A 165 -38.06 -17.45 -12.63
CA LYS A 165 -39.35 -17.07 -12.04
C LYS A 165 -40.24 -16.24 -12.98
N SER A 166 -39.63 -15.58 -13.97
CA SER A 166 -40.31 -14.74 -14.95
C SER A 166 -39.56 -14.85 -16.28
N PRO A 167 -39.74 -15.98 -17.00
CA PRO A 167 -39.06 -16.21 -18.27
C PRO A 167 -39.39 -15.12 -19.29
N VAL A 168 -38.45 -14.84 -20.19
CA VAL A 168 -38.71 -13.94 -21.31
C VAL A 168 -39.63 -14.67 -22.29
N GLU A 169 -40.83 -14.12 -22.50
CA GLU A 169 -41.90 -14.76 -23.28
C GLU A 169 -41.41 -15.23 -24.65
N SER A 170 -40.79 -14.34 -25.42
CA SER A 170 -40.13 -14.71 -26.66
C SER A 170 -39.03 -13.73 -27.08
N ILE A 171 -38.10 -14.22 -27.89
CA ILE A 171 -37.13 -13.43 -28.64
C ILE A 171 -37.36 -13.72 -30.12
N ARG A 172 -37.93 -12.73 -30.82
CA ARG A 172 -38.25 -12.84 -32.26
C ARG A 172 -37.00 -13.05 -33.11
N SER A 173 -37.18 -13.59 -34.31
CA SER A 173 -36.11 -13.67 -35.32
C SER A 173 -35.51 -12.27 -35.58
N GLY A 174 -34.18 -12.16 -35.54
CA GLY A 174 -33.44 -10.90 -35.61
C GLY A 174 -33.55 -10.01 -34.37
N GLY A 175 -34.32 -10.42 -33.37
CA GLY A 175 -34.50 -9.72 -32.11
C GLY A 175 -33.38 -10.00 -31.11
N ARG A 176 -33.40 -9.24 -30.02
CA ARG A 176 -32.46 -9.41 -28.91
C ARG A 176 -33.09 -9.08 -27.56
N TYR A 177 -32.48 -9.61 -26.50
CA TYR A 177 -32.80 -9.28 -25.13
C TYR A 177 -31.52 -8.83 -24.43
N ASP A 178 -31.55 -7.63 -23.84
CA ASP A 178 -30.38 -6.94 -23.33
C ASP A 178 -30.53 -6.68 -21.83
N PHE A 179 -29.46 -6.87 -21.07
CA PHE A 179 -29.42 -6.56 -19.64
C PHE A 179 -27.99 -6.22 -19.20
N ILE A 180 -27.88 -5.52 -18.07
CA ILE A 180 -26.60 -5.17 -17.45
C ILE A 180 -26.45 -5.97 -16.17
N VAL A 181 -25.25 -6.48 -15.92
CA VAL A 181 -24.86 -7.11 -14.65
C VAL A 181 -23.69 -6.34 -14.03
N GLU A 182 -23.72 -6.24 -12.71
CA GLU A 182 -22.67 -5.61 -11.91
C GLU A 182 -22.19 -6.56 -10.81
N HIS A 183 -20.89 -6.58 -10.57
CA HIS A 183 -20.29 -7.43 -9.55
C HIS A 183 -19.04 -6.79 -8.95
N ASP A 184 -19.04 -6.59 -7.64
CA ASP A 184 -17.84 -6.18 -6.92
C ASP A 184 -16.81 -7.31 -6.87
N VAL A 185 -15.65 -7.07 -7.47
CA VAL A 185 -14.59 -8.05 -7.60
C VAL A 185 -13.86 -8.21 -6.26
N LYS A 186 -14.00 -9.38 -5.64
CA LYS A 186 -13.47 -9.69 -4.31
C LYS A 186 -12.40 -10.78 -4.30
N GLU A 187 -12.13 -11.40 -5.45
CA GLU A 187 -11.21 -12.51 -5.57
C GLU A 187 -10.19 -12.25 -6.68
N LEU A 188 -8.95 -12.70 -6.46
CA LEU A 188 -7.87 -12.64 -7.45
C LEU A 188 -7.92 -13.86 -8.38
N GLY A 189 -7.28 -13.75 -9.54
CA GLY A 189 -7.07 -14.89 -10.43
C GLY A 189 -8.15 -15.07 -11.50
N ALA A 190 -8.31 -16.28 -11.99
CA ALA A 190 -9.16 -16.58 -13.15
C ALA A 190 -10.65 -16.57 -12.77
N HIS A 191 -11.44 -15.83 -13.54
CA HIS A 191 -12.89 -15.74 -13.39
C HIS A 191 -13.55 -16.10 -14.73
N THR A 192 -14.74 -16.69 -14.67
CA THR A 192 -15.54 -17.01 -15.85
C THR A 192 -16.96 -16.49 -15.66
N LEU A 193 -17.39 -15.54 -16.49
CA LEU A 193 -18.80 -15.20 -16.63
C LEU A 193 -19.48 -16.30 -17.44
N VAL A 194 -20.41 -17.01 -16.81
CA VAL A 194 -21.22 -18.07 -17.38
C VAL A 194 -22.60 -17.51 -17.67
N CYS A 195 -22.93 -17.39 -18.95
CA CYS A 195 -24.27 -17.03 -19.42
C CYS A 195 -24.98 -18.28 -19.92
N THR A 196 -26.20 -18.51 -19.49
CA THR A 196 -26.97 -19.71 -19.83
C THR A 196 -28.36 -19.30 -20.29
N ALA A 197 -28.81 -19.88 -21.40
CA ALA A 197 -30.19 -19.76 -21.88
C ALA A 197 -30.83 -21.14 -21.98
N LEU A 198 -32.02 -21.27 -21.41
CA LEU A 198 -32.94 -22.39 -21.61
C LEU A 198 -34.11 -21.86 -22.42
N TYR A 199 -34.39 -22.42 -23.59
CA TYR A 199 -35.44 -21.90 -24.48
C TYR A 199 -36.07 -23.01 -25.32
N ASN A 200 -37.25 -22.76 -25.84
CA ASN A 200 -37.92 -23.61 -26.81
C ASN A 200 -37.62 -23.10 -28.23
N ASP A 201 -37.13 -23.98 -29.10
CA ASP A 201 -36.82 -23.66 -30.50
C ASP A 201 -38.04 -23.84 -31.42
N ALA A 202 -37.87 -23.64 -32.73
CA ALA A 202 -38.93 -23.75 -33.74
C ALA A 202 -39.73 -25.07 -33.68
N ASP A 203 -39.05 -26.17 -33.38
CA ASP A 203 -39.64 -27.51 -33.30
C ASP A 203 -40.34 -27.79 -31.95
N GLY A 204 -40.35 -26.82 -31.03
CA GLY A 204 -40.87 -26.97 -29.66
C GLY A 204 -39.92 -27.68 -28.70
N GLU A 205 -38.74 -28.10 -29.18
CA GLU A 205 -37.71 -28.75 -28.38
C GLU A 205 -37.01 -27.78 -27.43
N ARG A 206 -36.83 -28.21 -26.18
CA ARG A 206 -36.18 -27.40 -25.14
C ARG A 206 -34.67 -27.51 -25.27
N LYS A 207 -34.01 -26.42 -25.64
CA LYS A 207 -32.56 -26.31 -25.78
C LYS A 207 -31.91 -25.66 -24.56
N TYR A 208 -30.70 -26.14 -24.25
CA TYR A 208 -29.82 -25.59 -23.21
C TYR A 208 -28.55 -25.03 -23.86
N LEU A 209 -28.31 -23.72 -23.72
CA LEU A 209 -27.17 -23.01 -24.29
C LEU A 209 -26.33 -22.37 -23.19
N PRO A 210 -25.18 -22.96 -22.82
CA PRO A 210 -24.18 -22.32 -21.98
C PRO A 210 -23.11 -21.61 -22.83
N GLN A 211 -22.70 -20.41 -22.44
CA GLN A 211 -21.59 -19.67 -23.02
C GLN A 211 -20.69 -19.09 -21.93
N PHE A 212 -19.38 -19.24 -22.12
CA PHE A 212 -18.36 -18.95 -21.10
C PHE A 212 -17.45 -17.81 -21.57
N PHE A 213 -17.30 -16.78 -20.73
CA PHE A 213 -16.44 -15.63 -20.99
C PHE A 213 -15.39 -15.52 -19.89
N LYS A 214 -14.14 -15.83 -20.22
CA LYS A 214 -13.03 -15.88 -19.26
C LYS A 214 -12.34 -14.52 -19.15
N PHE A 215 -11.99 -14.14 -17.93
CA PHE A 215 -11.18 -12.97 -17.64
C PHE A 215 -10.32 -13.22 -16.39
N SER A 216 -9.28 -12.40 -16.21
CA SER A 216 -8.36 -12.53 -15.07
C SER A 216 -8.38 -11.26 -14.24
N VAL A 217 -8.38 -11.43 -12.92
CA VAL A 217 -8.32 -10.35 -11.94
C VAL A 217 -6.91 -10.27 -11.35
N SER A 218 -6.33 -9.08 -11.40
CA SER A 218 -5.00 -8.78 -10.87
C SER A 218 -5.06 -7.95 -9.58
N ASN A 219 -3.99 -7.97 -8.79
CA ASN A 219 -3.88 -7.11 -7.62
C ASN A 219 -3.53 -5.66 -8.04
N PRO A 220 -4.31 -4.62 -7.68
CA PRO A 220 -3.99 -3.24 -8.06
C PRO A 220 -2.88 -2.61 -7.23
N LEU A 221 -2.79 -2.97 -5.95
CA LEU A 221 -1.90 -2.35 -4.98
C LEU A 221 -1.13 -3.41 -4.21
N SER A 222 0.18 -3.20 -4.06
CA SER A 222 0.99 -3.93 -3.08
C SER A 222 1.14 -3.07 -1.83
N VAL A 223 0.62 -3.55 -0.70
CA VAL A 223 0.76 -2.89 0.61
C VAL A 223 1.81 -3.64 1.43
N ARG A 224 2.95 -2.99 1.70
CA ARG A 224 4.03 -3.54 2.53
C ARG A 224 4.13 -2.76 3.82
N THR A 225 4.19 -3.47 4.94
CA THR A 225 4.19 -2.84 6.27
C THR A 225 5.48 -3.14 7.01
N LYS A 226 6.07 -2.15 7.67
CA LYS A 226 7.17 -2.34 8.63
C LYS A 226 6.72 -1.84 9.99
N VAL A 227 6.88 -2.69 11.00
CA VAL A 227 6.53 -2.38 12.40
C VAL A 227 7.82 -2.29 13.20
N ARG A 228 7.96 -1.22 13.98
CA ARG A 228 9.07 -1.03 14.92
C ARG A 228 8.57 -0.48 16.25
N THR A 229 8.90 -1.15 17.33
CA THR A 229 8.60 -0.69 18.68
C THR A 229 9.82 0.00 19.29
N ILE A 230 9.65 1.24 19.74
CA ILE A 230 10.68 2.02 20.42
C ILE A 230 10.10 2.45 21.77
N LYS A 231 10.63 1.88 22.86
CA LYS A 231 10.06 2.04 24.22
C LYS A 231 8.59 1.59 24.23
N ASP A 232 7.67 2.47 24.61
CA ASP A 232 6.23 2.21 24.70
C ASP A 232 5.43 2.67 23.46
N ILE A 233 6.12 3.05 22.38
CA ILE A 233 5.52 3.57 21.14
C ILE A 233 5.82 2.61 20.00
N THR A 234 4.79 2.19 19.27
CA THR A 234 4.90 1.36 18.07
C THR A 234 4.75 2.23 16.84
N TYR A 235 5.75 2.23 15.96
CA TYR A 235 5.68 2.89 14.66
C TYR A 235 5.33 1.88 13.57
N LEU A 236 4.39 2.24 12.71
CA LEU A 236 3.94 1.46 11.55
C LEU A 236 4.16 2.28 10.28
N GLU A 237 5.07 1.83 9.43
CA GLU A 237 5.25 2.33 8.07
C GLU A 237 4.42 1.46 7.12
N ALA A 238 3.61 2.08 6.27
CA ALA A 238 2.86 1.41 5.21
C ALA A 238 3.28 1.97 3.85
N CYS A 239 3.91 1.13 3.05
CA CYS A 239 4.35 1.41 1.69
C CYS A 239 3.31 0.87 0.71
N ILE A 240 2.64 1.77 -0.01
CA ILE A 240 1.64 1.43 -1.02
C ILE A 240 2.25 1.62 -2.40
N GLU A 241 2.31 0.54 -3.18
CA GLU A 241 2.86 0.50 -4.53
C GLU A 241 1.75 0.23 -5.55
N ASN A 242 1.65 1.07 -6.59
CA ASN A 242 0.67 0.94 -7.66
C ASN A 242 1.15 -0.05 -8.74
N HIS A 243 0.44 -1.17 -8.89
CA HIS A 243 0.69 -2.20 -9.91
C HIS A 243 -0.25 -2.13 -11.11
N THR A 244 -1.07 -1.08 -11.19
CA THR A 244 -1.94 -0.83 -12.32
C THR A 244 -1.21 -0.10 -13.45
N LYS A 245 -1.81 -0.15 -14.65
CA LYS A 245 -1.34 0.58 -15.83
C LYS A 245 -1.77 2.06 -15.84
N SER A 246 -2.57 2.48 -14.87
CA SER A 246 -3.12 3.83 -14.77
C SER A 246 -2.70 4.49 -13.45
N ASN A 247 -2.75 5.82 -13.43
CA ASN A 247 -2.59 6.57 -12.21
C ASN A 247 -3.75 6.27 -11.26
N LEU A 248 -3.45 6.21 -9.96
CA LEU A 248 -4.46 6.04 -8.91
C LEU A 248 -4.44 7.26 -8.00
N TYR A 249 -5.60 7.88 -7.85
CA TYR A 249 -5.85 9.00 -6.95
C TYR A 249 -6.42 8.43 -5.65
N MET A 250 -5.66 8.49 -4.56
CA MET A 250 -6.10 7.99 -3.27
C MET A 250 -7.17 8.91 -2.70
N ASP A 251 -8.32 8.32 -2.36
CA ASP A 251 -9.45 9.00 -1.74
C ASP A 251 -9.35 8.87 -0.21
N GLN A 252 -9.05 7.65 0.26
CA GLN A 252 -8.88 7.34 1.68
C GLN A 252 -7.78 6.29 1.88
N VAL A 253 -6.91 6.49 2.87
CA VAL A 253 -5.90 5.51 3.29
C VAL A 253 -5.88 5.46 4.81
N ASP A 254 -6.92 4.87 5.38
CA ASP A 254 -7.13 4.94 6.82
C ASP A 254 -6.67 3.65 7.49
N PHE A 255 -5.90 3.83 8.55
CA PHE A 255 -5.55 2.74 9.44
C PHE A 255 -6.64 2.63 10.52
N GLU A 256 -7.33 1.50 10.56
CA GLU A 256 -8.29 1.14 11.61
C GLU A 256 -7.53 0.39 12.72
N PRO A 257 -7.15 1.05 13.82
CA PRO A 257 -6.47 0.38 14.92
C PRO A 257 -7.38 -0.61 15.63
N ALA A 258 -6.80 -1.68 16.17
CA ALA A 258 -7.52 -2.57 17.09
C ALA A 258 -7.87 -1.81 18.39
N GLN A 259 -8.89 -2.27 19.12
CA GLN A 259 -9.50 -1.54 20.25
C GLN A 259 -8.51 -1.04 21.31
N GLN A 260 -7.42 -1.77 21.54
CA GLN A 260 -6.38 -1.47 22.52
C GLN A 260 -5.31 -0.48 22.03
N TRP A 261 -5.41 -0.01 20.79
CA TRP A 261 -4.44 0.88 20.17
C TRP A 261 -5.10 2.20 19.76
N LYS A 262 -4.40 3.29 20.03
CA LYS A 262 -4.69 4.59 19.42
C LYS A 262 -3.62 4.86 18.37
N ALA A 263 -4.05 5.11 17.13
CA ALA A 263 -3.16 5.45 16.02
C ALA A 263 -3.27 6.93 15.67
N THR A 264 -2.13 7.57 15.45
CA THR A 264 -2.01 8.93 14.92
C THR A 264 -1.16 8.85 13.66
N ARG A 265 -1.64 9.39 12.54
CA ARG A 265 -0.82 9.54 11.34
C ARG A 265 0.23 10.61 11.60
N LEU A 266 1.49 10.31 11.29
CA LEU A 266 2.56 11.27 11.29
C LEU A 266 2.70 11.80 9.86
N GLU A 267 2.42 13.08 9.68
CA GLU A 267 2.75 13.79 8.44
C GLU A 267 4.11 14.42 8.64
N ALA A 268 4.96 14.39 7.61
CA ALA A 268 6.15 15.23 7.63
C ALA A 268 5.62 16.66 7.67
N ASP A 269 6.04 17.47 8.64
CA ASP A 269 5.89 18.92 8.51
C ASP A 269 6.59 19.28 7.21
N GLU A 270 5.81 19.49 6.14
CA GLU A 270 6.24 20.34 5.05
C GLU A 270 6.78 21.57 5.77
N HIS A 271 8.04 21.94 5.48
CA HIS A 271 8.55 23.23 5.94
C HIS A 271 7.42 24.24 5.78
N PRO A 272 7.12 25.10 6.77
CA PRO A 272 6.15 26.16 6.59
C PRO A 272 6.70 27.15 5.54
N SER A 273 6.70 26.73 4.28
CA SER A 273 6.67 27.61 3.14
C SER A 273 5.37 28.36 3.31
N ALA A 274 5.53 29.65 3.56
CA ALA A 274 4.49 30.58 3.96
C ALA A 274 3.50 30.88 2.83
N VAL A 275 2.95 29.85 2.20
CA VAL A 275 1.88 29.98 1.22
C VAL A 275 0.87 28.87 1.50
N LYS A 276 0.03 29.09 2.52
CA LYS A 276 -1.29 28.48 2.55
C LYS A 276 -1.99 28.92 1.27
N SER A 277 -2.04 28.04 0.27
CA SER A 277 -2.83 28.29 -0.94
C SER A 277 -4.27 28.55 -0.49
N GLU A 278 -4.83 29.72 -0.83
CA GLU A 278 -6.23 30.08 -0.49
C GLU A 278 -7.25 29.09 -1.09
N ILE A 279 -6.81 28.24 -2.04
CA ILE A 279 -7.58 27.15 -2.66
C ILE A 279 -7.38 25.81 -1.93
N GLY A 280 -6.27 25.64 -1.20
CA GLY A 280 -5.91 24.41 -0.49
C GLY A 280 -6.83 24.09 0.69
N ASP A 281 -7.45 25.11 1.31
CA ASP A 281 -8.44 24.93 2.38
C ASP A 281 -9.82 24.44 1.84
N LEU A 282 -10.08 24.56 0.52
CA LEU A 282 -11.33 24.11 -0.12
C LEU A 282 -11.27 22.67 -0.64
N CYS A 283 -10.09 22.17 -1.00
CA CYS A 283 -9.89 20.79 -1.43
C CYS A 283 -8.55 20.25 -0.89
N LYS A 284 -8.62 19.20 -0.06
CA LYS A 284 -7.43 18.38 0.24
C LYS A 284 -6.85 17.90 -1.09
N GLN A 285 -5.57 18.16 -1.34
CA GLN A 285 -4.92 17.69 -2.54
C GLN A 285 -4.98 16.16 -2.60
N PRO A 286 -5.47 15.56 -3.70
CA PRO A 286 -5.56 14.11 -3.81
C PRO A 286 -4.15 13.52 -3.93
N ILE A 287 -3.86 12.49 -3.15
CA ILE A 287 -2.56 11.80 -3.22
C ILE A 287 -2.55 10.96 -4.50
N LEU A 288 -1.63 11.28 -5.41
CA LEU A 288 -1.45 10.59 -6.69
C LEU A 288 -0.36 9.52 -6.58
N ILE A 289 -0.69 8.25 -6.84
CA ILE A 289 0.28 7.17 -7.00
C ILE A 289 0.37 6.79 -8.48
N ARG A 290 1.53 7.08 -9.09
CA ARG A 290 1.75 6.91 -10.54
C ARG A 290 1.65 5.46 -11.00
N ALA A 291 1.20 5.27 -12.24
CA ALA A 291 1.16 3.98 -12.91
C ALA A 291 2.54 3.29 -12.94
N GLY A 292 2.54 1.95 -12.99
CA GLY A 292 3.77 1.20 -13.29
C GLY A 292 4.81 1.16 -12.16
N GLY A 293 4.37 1.15 -10.90
CA GLY A 293 5.25 0.99 -9.74
C GLY A 293 5.49 2.26 -8.92
N GLY A 294 4.64 3.29 -9.07
CA GLY A 294 4.68 4.44 -8.17
C GLY A 294 4.45 4.01 -6.72
N ILE A 295 5.16 4.63 -5.78
CA ILE A 295 5.13 4.29 -4.35
C ILE A 295 4.76 5.53 -3.53
N TYR A 296 3.91 5.35 -2.53
CA TYR A 296 3.68 6.34 -1.48
C TYR A 296 3.74 5.68 -0.10
N ASN A 297 4.41 6.33 0.84
CA ASN A 297 4.60 5.80 2.19
C ASN A 297 3.80 6.60 3.22
N TYR A 298 3.14 5.89 4.12
CA TYR A 298 2.45 6.48 5.27
C TYR A 298 3.14 6.03 6.55
N LEU A 299 3.27 6.94 7.51
CA LEU A 299 3.81 6.64 8.83
C LEU A 299 2.73 6.84 9.90
N TYR A 300 2.58 5.85 10.77
CA TYR A 300 1.64 5.89 11.87
C TYR A 300 2.38 5.67 13.19
N GLN A 301 1.99 6.45 14.19
CA GLN A 301 2.39 6.26 15.58
C GLN A 301 1.23 5.60 16.33
N LEU A 302 1.48 4.44 16.92
CA LEU A 302 0.52 3.69 17.72
C LEU A 302 0.93 3.73 19.19
N ARG A 303 -0.04 3.96 20.07
CA ARG A 303 0.12 3.89 21.52
C ARG A 303 -0.92 2.94 22.12
N SER A 304 -0.51 2.13 23.09
CA SER A 304 -1.44 1.31 23.88
C SER A 304 -2.41 2.24 24.62
N SER A 305 -3.70 1.92 24.61
CA SER A 305 -4.74 2.68 25.31
C SER A 305 -4.79 2.40 26.82
N SER A 306 -3.77 1.74 27.39
CA SER A 306 -3.73 1.28 28.78
C SER A 306 -3.40 2.39 29.80
N ASP A 307 -4.12 3.51 29.75
CA ASP A 307 -4.08 4.54 30.81
C ASP A 307 -5.06 4.23 31.96
N GLU A 308 -5.74 3.08 31.92
CA GLU A 308 -6.52 2.56 33.05
C GLU A 308 -5.79 1.41 33.75
N ALA A 309 -5.52 1.63 35.03
CA ALA A 309 -4.78 0.75 35.93
C ALA A 309 -5.40 -0.66 36.05
N ALA A 310 -4.50 -1.64 36.20
CA ALA A 310 -4.75 -2.98 36.74
C ALA A 310 -5.63 -3.93 35.90
N GLN A 311 -5.04 -4.52 34.85
CA GLN A 311 -5.31 -5.93 34.52
C GLN A 311 -4.00 -6.71 34.37
N PRO A 312 -3.96 -7.99 34.81
CA PRO A 312 -2.78 -8.83 34.65
C PRO A 312 -2.52 -9.03 33.15
N LYS A 313 -1.23 -9.11 32.78
CA LYS A 313 -0.71 -9.36 31.42
C LYS A 313 -1.25 -10.69 30.86
N SER A 314 -2.53 -10.76 30.52
CA SER A 314 -3.08 -11.71 29.56
C SER A 314 -2.65 -11.19 28.19
N GLU A 315 -2.04 -12.06 27.40
CA GLU A 315 -1.47 -11.81 26.08
C GLU A 315 -2.22 -10.69 25.33
N LEU A 316 -1.67 -9.47 25.35
CA LEU A 316 -2.14 -8.38 24.50
C LEU A 316 -2.23 -8.94 23.09
N SER A 317 -3.44 -8.94 22.52
CA SER A 317 -3.63 -9.42 21.16
C SER A 317 -2.60 -8.71 20.29
N SER A 318 -1.73 -9.48 19.63
CA SER A 318 -0.64 -8.90 18.84
C SER A 318 -1.18 -8.12 17.64
N THR A 319 -2.48 -8.15 17.37
CA THR A 319 -3.11 -7.37 16.31
C THR A 319 -3.06 -5.86 16.60
N LEU A 320 -2.43 -5.12 15.67
CA LEU A 320 -2.35 -3.66 15.68
C LEU A 320 -3.57 -3.02 15.03
N GLY A 321 -4.09 -3.62 13.94
CA GLY A 321 -5.18 -3.05 13.16
C GLY A 321 -5.13 -3.48 11.69
N LYS A 322 -5.81 -2.76 10.81
CA LYS A 322 -5.87 -3.04 9.36
C LYS A 322 -6.04 -1.75 8.56
N PHE A 323 -5.73 -1.76 7.27
CA PHE A 323 -5.96 -0.62 6.39
C PHE A 323 -7.27 -0.75 5.61
N GLN A 324 -7.97 0.38 5.49
CA GLN A 324 -9.01 0.63 4.50
C GLN A 324 -8.48 1.62 3.48
N ILE A 325 -8.39 1.18 2.22
CA ILE A 325 -7.81 1.97 1.14
C ILE A 325 -8.87 2.11 0.07
N THR A 326 -9.16 3.35 -0.34
CA THR A 326 -10.02 3.65 -1.49
C THR A 326 -9.31 4.59 -2.43
N TRP A 327 -9.54 4.41 -3.72
CA TRP A 327 -8.93 5.21 -4.77
C TRP A 327 -9.89 5.41 -5.93
N ARG A 328 -9.48 6.30 -6.83
CA ARG A 328 -10.11 6.53 -8.12
C ARG A 328 -9.09 6.40 -9.25
N THR A 329 -9.52 5.84 -10.37
CA THR A 329 -8.74 5.88 -11.62
C THR A 329 -8.89 7.25 -12.30
N ASN A 330 -8.20 7.46 -13.43
CA ASN A 330 -8.25 8.70 -14.23
C ASN A 330 -9.65 9.21 -14.57
N LEU A 331 -10.67 8.34 -14.58
CA LEU A 331 -12.07 8.70 -14.90
C LEU A 331 -13.03 8.47 -13.73
N GLY A 332 -12.48 8.46 -12.52
CA GLY A 332 -13.27 8.43 -11.30
C GLY A 332 -13.91 7.08 -11.01
N GLU A 333 -13.48 5.99 -11.66
CA GLU A 333 -13.91 4.63 -11.28
C GLU A 333 -13.36 4.33 -9.88
N PRO A 334 -14.23 3.99 -8.92
CA PRO A 334 -13.80 3.73 -7.57
C PRO A 334 -13.17 2.33 -7.47
N GLY A 335 -12.10 2.22 -6.69
CA GLY A 335 -11.56 0.95 -6.23
C GLY A 335 -11.37 0.96 -4.73
N ARG A 336 -11.41 -0.22 -4.12
CA ARG A 336 -11.22 -0.39 -2.68
C ARG A 336 -10.40 -1.61 -2.33
N LEU A 337 -9.59 -1.52 -1.29
CA LEU A 337 -8.80 -2.62 -0.76
C LEU A 337 -8.81 -2.54 0.76
N GLN A 338 -9.12 -3.66 1.40
CA GLN A 338 -8.93 -3.83 2.83
C GLN A 338 -7.80 -4.84 3.05
N THR A 339 -6.84 -4.49 3.89
CA THR A 339 -5.78 -5.44 4.25
C THR A 339 -6.28 -6.45 5.27
N GLN A 340 -5.52 -7.54 5.44
CA GLN A 340 -5.65 -8.38 6.62
C GLN A 340 -5.16 -7.63 7.87
N ASN A 341 -5.42 -8.21 9.04
CA ASN A 341 -4.92 -7.71 10.32
C ASN A 341 -3.39 -7.69 10.32
N ILE A 342 -2.83 -6.53 10.61
CA ILE A 342 -1.41 -6.30 10.84
C ILE A 342 -1.12 -6.64 12.29
N HIS A 343 -0.07 -7.42 12.52
CA HIS A 343 0.35 -7.85 13.85
C HIS A 343 1.65 -7.16 14.24
N SER A 344 1.79 -6.90 15.54
CA SER A 344 3.02 -6.46 16.17
C SER A 344 4.07 -7.55 16.03
N THR A 345 5.32 -7.14 15.89
CA THR A 345 6.44 -8.05 16.10
C THR A 345 6.40 -8.48 17.56
N PRO A 346 6.26 -9.79 17.87
CA PRO A 346 6.33 -10.25 19.25
C PRO A 346 7.76 -10.03 19.74
N THR A 347 7.96 -9.05 20.62
CA THR A 347 9.19 -8.98 21.40
C THR A 347 9.09 -10.11 22.42
N ALA A 348 9.99 -11.08 22.38
CA ALA A 348 10.06 -12.11 23.41
C ALA A 348 10.12 -11.42 24.77
N SER A 349 9.17 -11.71 25.65
CA SER A 349 9.18 -11.18 27.02
C SER A 349 10.48 -11.62 27.68
N LYS A 350 11.36 -10.68 27.98
CA LYS A 350 12.61 -10.97 28.69
C LYS A 350 12.27 -11.11 30.17
N ASP A 351 12.67 -12.23 30.78
CA ASP A 351 12.57 -12.45 32.23
C ASP A 351 13.16 -11.26 33.01
N VAL A 352 14.28 -10.72 32.51
CA VAL A 352 14.98 -9.58 33.07
C VAL A 352 15.40 -8.66 31.93
N ASP A 353 15.08 -7.37 32.06
CA ASP A 353 15.33 -6.35 31.05
C ASP A 353 16.34 -5.32 31.56
N LEU A 354 17.39 -5.08 30.78
CA LEU A 354 18.38 -4.03 31.02
C LEU A 354 18.22 -2.94 29.97
N ARG A 355 17.99 -1.71 30.41
CA ARG A 355 17.83 -0.54 29.53
C ARG A 355 18.67 0.65 29.99
N ALA A 356 19.11 1.47 29.04
CA ALA A 356 19.66 2.78 29.35
C ALA A 356 18.53 3.78 29.58
N VAL A 357 18.58 4.45 30.73
CA VAL A 357 17.63 5.50 31.11
C VAL A 357 18.14 6.86 30.63
N LYS A 358 19.43 7.12 30.81
CA LYS A 358 20.05 8.40 30.47
C LYS A 358 21.48 8.18 30.00
N VAL A 359 21.78 8.73 28.84
CA VAL A 359 23.14 8.87 28.30
C VAL A 359 23.41 10.37 28.17
N PRO A 360 24.61 10.86 28.55
CA PRO A 360 24.95 12.26 28.38
C PRO A 360 24.84 12.67 26.89
N PRO A 361 24.23 13.82 26.59
CA PRO A 361 24.04 14.26 25.20
C PRO A 361 25.34 14.69 24.52
N ILE A 362 26.33 15.08 25.32
CA ILE A 362 27.66 15.49 24.87
C ILE A 362 28.66 14.62 25.61
N ILE A 363 29.53 13.95 24.87
CA ILE A 363 30.59 13.07 25.38
C ILE A 363 31.89 13.54 24.75
N TYR A 364 32.93 13.65 25.56
CA TYR A 364 34.25 14.08 25.12
C TYR A 364 35.23 12.92 25.14
N ALA A 365 36.13 12.88 24.16
CA ALA A 365 37.20 11.90 24.13
C ALA A 365 38.05 12.00 25.40
N GLU A 366 38.45 10.84 25.93
CA GLU A 366 39.30 10.67 27.11
C GLU A 366 38.74 11.26 28.42
N ARG A 367 37.50 11.76 28.42
CA ARG A 367 36.81 12.23 29.62
C ARG A 367 35.79 11.20 30.10
N PRO A 368 35.72 10.92 31.41
CA PRO A 368 34.75 10.00 31.94
C PRO A 368 33.34 10.57 31.87
N PHE A 369 32.38 9.72 31.53
CA PHE A 369 30.96 10.05 31.48
C PHE A 369 30.11 8.94 32.12
N MET A 370 28.95 9.32 32.64
CA MET A 370 28.08 8.41 33.41
C MET A 370 26.89 7.99 32.57
N VAL A 371 26.71 6.68 32.40
CA VAL A 371 25.52 6.09 31.80
C VAL A 371 24.61 5.57 32.89
N ASN A 372 23.37 6.09 32.96
CA ASN A 372 22.37 5.60 33.91
C ASN A 372 21.62 4.43 33.30
N LEU A 373 21.71 3.28 33.94
CA LEU A 373 21.08 2.03 33.53
C LEU A 373 19.98 1.65 34.52
N CYS A 374 18.96 0.97 34.01
CA CYS A 374 17.87 0.41 34.80
C CYS A 374 17.71 -1.05 34.45
N LEU A 375 17.81 -1.87 35.48
CA LEU A 375 17.53 -3.30 35.44
C LEU A 375 16.13 -3.54 35.99
N THR A 376 15.28 -4.24 35.24
CA THR A 376 13.91 -4.58 35.63
C THR A 376 13.74 -6.09 35.66
N ASN A 377 13.32 -6.64 36.80
CA ASN A 377 12.85 -8.02 36.87
C ASN A 377 11.41 -8.07 36.40
N GLN A 378 11.09 -8.91 35.41
CA GLN A 378 9.72 -9.10 34.90
C GLN A 378 9.11 -10.43 35.34
N THR A 379 9.82 -11.19 36.18
CA THR A 379 9.36 -12.47 36.72
C THR A 379 8.66 -12.31 38.07
N ASP A 380 7.96 -13.35 38.48
CA ASP A 380 7.29 -13.49 39.78
C ASP A 380 8.23 -13.97 40.90
N LYS A 381 9.54 -14.07 40.63
CA LYS A 381 10.56 -14.54 41.57
C LYS A 381 11.63 -13.49 41.76
N THR A 382 12.23 -13.46 42.94
CA THR A 382 13.46 -12.70 43.19
C THR A 382 14.60 -13.29 42.36
N VAL A 383 15.37 -12.43 41.68
CA VAL A 383 16.48 -12.85 40.80
C VAL A 383 17.79 -12.13 41.12
N GLY A 384 18.93 -12.74 40.82
CA GLY A 384 20.27 -12.19 41.09
C GLY A 384 20.97 -12.86 42.28
N PRO A 385 21.97 -12.22 42.93
CA PRO A 385 22.57 -10.94 42.58
C PRO A 385 23.18 -10.95 41.18
N PHE A 386 23.28 -9.78 40.58
CA PHE A 386 23.76 -9.65 39.21
C PHE A 386 25.19 -9.14 39.16
N GLU A 387 25.95 -9.71 38.24
CA GLU A 387 27.26 -9.23 37.85
C GLU A 387 27.14 -8.55 36.49
N VAL A 388 27.36 -7.24 36.46
CA VAL A 388 27.33 -6.42 35.25
C VAL A 388 28.77 -6.14 34.82
N PHE A 389 29.09 -6.46 33.57
CA PHE A 389 30.43 -6.29 33.01
C PHE A 389 30.38 -6.06 31.50
N LEU A 390 31.46 -5.55 30.93
CA LEU A 390 31.62 -5.41 29.48
C LEU A 390 32.19 -6.71 28.91
N ALA A 391 31.44 -7.42 28.07
CA ALA A 391 31.92 -8.62 27.42
C ALA A 391 33.03 -8.26 26.39
N PRO A 392 34.08 -9.09 26.26
CA PRO A 392 35.10 -8.88 25.25
C PRO A 392 34.51 -8.95 23.84
N SER A 393 34.96 -8.09 22.93
CA SER A 393 34.59 -8.21 21.52
C SER A 393 35.16 -9.49 20.91
N MET A 394 34.32 -10.26 20.21
CA MET A 394 34.73 -11.51 19.55
C MET A 394 35.52 -11.26 18.25
N THR A 395 35.52 -10.02 17.73
CA THR A 395 36.15 -9.65 16.45
C THR A 395 37.58 -9.15 16.59
N GLY A 396 38.11 -9.00 17.81
CA GLY A 396 39.45 -8.46 18.06
C GLY A 396 39.58 -6.95 17.79
N GLU A 397 38.48 -6.27 17.49
CA GLU A 397 38.44 -4.81 17.38
C GLU A 397 38.52 -4.17 18.77
N GLU A 398 39.37 -3.16 18.91
CA GLU A 398 39.46 -2.36 20.14
C GLU A 398 38.15 -1.59 20.33
N SER A 399 37.51 -1.78 21.49
CA SER A 399 36.29 -1.03 21.83
C SER A 399 36.64 0.44 22.04
N ALA A 400 36.04 1.31 21.23
CA ALA A 400 36.19 2.76 21.36
C ALA A 400 35.57 3.33 22.65
N VAL A 401 34.72 2.56 23.33
CA VAL A 401 34.16 2.93 24.64
C VAL A 401 34.48 1.84 25.65
N LEU A 402 35.05 2.24 26.78
CA LEU A 402 35.51 1.35 27.84
C LEU A 402 34.88 1.72 29.17
N VAL A 403 34.80 0.74 30.09
CA VAL A 403 34.38 1.01 31.47
C VAL A 403 35.53 1.71 32.19
N ASN A 404 35.23 2.89 32.74
CA ASN A 404 36.17 3.66 33.56
C ASN A 404 35.94 3.32 35.04
N GLY A 405 36.70 2.36 35.56
CA GLY A 405 36.65 1.93 36.96
C GLY A 405 36.51 0.42 37.12
N LEU A 406 35.55 0.00 37.96
CA LEU A 406 35.29 -1.41 38.23
C LEU A 406 34.81 -2.12 36.97
N GLN A 407 35.60 -3.08 36.47
CA GLN A 407 35.23 -3.89 35.29
C GLN A 407 34.01 -4.79 35.53
N LYS A 408 33.69 -5.04 36.80
CA LYS A 408 32.59 -5.88 37.25
C LYS A 408 31.84 -5.19 38.38
N LEU A 409 30.59 -4.83 38.14
CA LEU A 409 29.71 -4.22 39.12
C LEU A 409 28.74 -5.28 39.66
N ILE A 410 28.66 -5.40 40.99
CA ILE A 410 27.73 -6.33 41.64
C ILE A 410 26.48 -5.55 42.06
N LEU A 411 25.34 -5.98 41.55
CA LEU A 411 24.02 -5.50 41.96
C LEU A 411 23.37 -6.50 42.92
N PRO A 412 22.58 -6.02 43.90
CA PRO A 412 21.85 -6.89 44.81
C PRO A 412 20.79 -7.73 44.08
N LEU A 413 20.14 -8.63 44.82
CA LEU A 413 18.95 -9.32 44.34
C LEU A 413 17.85 -8.29 44.00
N VAL A 414 17.09 -8.58 42.94
CA VAL A 414 15.97 -7.76 42.48
C VAL A 414 14.69 -8.56 42.71
N GLU A 415 13.79 -8.00 43.52
CA GLU A 415 12.50 -8.62 43.83
C GLU A 415 11.60 -8.77 42.60
N ALA A 416 10.58 -9.60 42.71
CA ALA A 416 9.59 -9.82 41.65
C ALA A 416 8.99 -8.47 41.17
N PHE A 417 8.99 -8.25 39.86
CA PHE A 417 8.46 -7.04 39.21
C PHE A 417 9.13 -5.70 39.60
N GLU A 418 10.24 -5.72 40.32
CA GLU A 418 10.95 -4.51 40.76
C GLU A 418 12.05 -4.05 39.79
N SER A 419 12.49 -2.80 39.96
CA SER A 419 13.59 -2.22 39.19
C SER A 419 14.69 -1.63 40.05
N ILE A 420 15.94 -1.81 39.64
CA ILE A 420 17.10 -1.16 40.23
C ILE A 420 17.80 -0.27 39.20
N LYS A 421 18.12 0.96 39.61
CA LYS A 421 18.89 1.92 38.82
C LYS A 421 20.32 1.95 39.33
N PHE A 422 21.27 2.03 38.41
CA PHE A 422 22.69 2.10 38.72
C PHE A 422 23.42 2.89 37.63
N ASP A 423 24.59 3.42 37.98
CA ASP A 423 25.41 4.17 37.05
C ASP A 423 26.65 3.38 36.66
N LEU A 424 27.00 3.45 35.38
CA LEU A 424 28.23 2.91 34.84
C LEU A 424 29.11 4.06 34.33
N SER A 425 30.29 4.21 34.93
CA SER A 425 31.31 5.17 34.50
C SER A 425 32.03 4.61 33.28
N MET A 426 32.07 5.37 32.19
CA MET A 426 32.66 4.96 30.92
C MET A 426 33.59 6.06 30.38
N VAL A 427 34.49 5.70 29.49
CA VAL A 427 35.39 6.63 28.78
C VAL A 427 35.42 6.26 27.31
N ALA A 428 35.33 7.27 26.43
CA ALA A 428 35.47 7.10 24.99
C ALA A 428 36.90 7.44 24.56
N THR A 429 37.51 6.63 23.70
CA THR A 429 38.90 6.80 23.25
C THR A 429 39.00 7.28 21.80
N GLN A 430 37.89 7.31 21.06
CA GLN A 430 37.84 7.70 19.65
C GLN A 430 36.74 8.74 19.40
N LEU A 431 36.98 9.65 18.46
CA LEU A 431 36.06 10.73 18.07
C LEU A 431 34.99 10.25 17.10
N GLY A 432 33.91 11.02 16.96
CA GLY A 432 32.83 10.78 16.00
C GLY A 432 31.72 9.87 16.54
N VAL A 433 30.99 9.21 15.63
CA VAL A 433 29.91 8.28 16.01
C VAL A 433 30.51 6.99 16.53
N GLN A 434 30.34 6.73 17.83
CA GLN A 434 30.82 5.55 18.54
C GLN A 434 29.67 4.74 19.11
N LYS A 435 29.95 3.51 19.55
CA LYS A 435 28.95 2.59 20.10
C LYS A 435 29.31 2.13 21.50
N ILE A 436 28.32 2.19 22.39
CA ILE A 436 28.35 1.49 23.66
C ILE A 436 27.74 0.10 23.40
N SER A 437 28.56 -0.94 23.46
CA SER A 437 28.16 -2.32 23.17
C SER A 437 28.69 -3.30 24.21
N GLY A 438 28.10 -4.49 24.29
CA GLY A 438 28.64 -5.60 25.10
C GLY A 438 28.40 -5.51 26.60
N ILE A 439 27.62 -4.55 27.11
CA ILE A 439 27.22 -4.51 28.53
C ILE A 439 26.33 -5.73 28.80
N THR A 440 26.87 -6.68 29.55
CA THR A 440 26.29 -8.01 29.76
C THR A 440 26.02 -8.25 31.25
N MET A 441 25.04 -9.09 31.50
CA MET A 441 24.60 -9.44 32.84
C MET A 441 24.65 -10.94 33.10
N TYR A 442 25.19 -11.31 34.25
CA TYR A 442 25.18 -12.67 34.75
C TYR A 442 24.51 -12.72 36.12
N ALA A 443 23.47 -13.54 36.26
CA ALA A 443 22.84 -13.76 37.55
C ALA A 443 23.45 -14.97 38.24
N VAL A 444 23.99 -14.74 39.44
CA VAL A 444 24.90 -15.68 40.11
C VAL A 444 24.15 -16.90 40.64
N GLN A 445 22.93 -16.74 41.17
CA GLN A 445 22.17 -17.84 41.75
C GLN A 445 21.59 -18.76 40.67
N GLU A 446 21.11 -18.17 39.59
CA GLU A 446 20.49 -18.84 38.45
C GLU A 446 21.54 -19.41 37.50
N LYS A 447 22.80 -18.98 37.64
CA LYS A 447 23.92 -19.30 36.75
C LYS A 447 23.58 -19.03 35.28
N LYS A 448 22.88 -17.93 35.02
CA LYS A 448 22.29 -17.59 33.73
C LYS A 448 22.82 -16.24 33.24
N TYR A 449 23.27 -16.21 31.98
CA TYR A 449 23.51 -14.97 31.27
C TYR A 449 22.20 -14.44 30.71
N TYR A 450 21.99 -13.14 30.84
CA TYR A 450 20.87 -12.43 30.22
C TYR A 450 21.35 -11.73 28.96
N GLU A 451 20.40 -11.38 28.08
CA GLU A 451 20.74 -10.66 26.85
C GLU A 451 21.47 -9.35 27.19
N PRO A 452 22.54 -9.02 26.44
CA PRO A 452 23.25 -7.77 26.64
C PRO A 452 22.35 -6.57 26.32
N LEU A 453 22.72 -5.42 26.87
CA LEU A 453 22.12 -4.15 26.50
C LEU A 453 22.29 -3.94 24.99
N SER A 454 21.21 -3.54 24.31
CA SER A 454 21.28 -3.19 22.89
C SER A 454 22.25 -2.04 22.66
N ASP A 455 22.98 -2.10 21.54
CA ASP A 455 23.98 -1.09 21.20
C ASP A 455 23.38 0.33 21.21
N ILE A 456 24.11 1.25 21.82
CA ILE A 456 23.73 2.66 21.89
C ILE A 456 24.73 3.47 21.08
N GLU A 457 24.25 4.13 20.04
CA GLU A 457 25.04 5.08 19.27
C GLU A 457 25.19 6.40 20.03
N ILE A 458 26.42 6.87 20.15
CA ILE A 458 26.81 8.11 20.81
C ILE A 458 27.71 8.92 19.89
N PHE A 459 27.74 10.24 20.06
CA PHE A 459 28.69 11.11 19.37
C PHE A 459 29.75 11.60 20.36
N VAL A 460 31.03 11.43 20.01
CA VAL A 460 32.18 11.79 20.85
C VAL A 460 32.91 12.96 20.21
N ASP A 461 32.99 14.06 20.93
CA ASP A 461 33.64 15.30 20.51
C ASP A 461 35.06 15.42 21.09
N ALA A 462 35.86 16.31 20.51
CA ALA A 462 37.22 16.57 20.95
C ALA A 462 37.30 17.48 22.19
N GLU A 463 36.36 18.43 22.36
CA GLU A 463 36.41 19.43 23.44
C GLU A 463 35.09 19.87 24.06
#